data_AF-A0A5J5GML6-F1
#
_entry.id   AF-A0A5J5GML6-F1
#
_cell.length_a   1.000
_cell.length_b   1.000
_cell.length_c   1.000
_cell.angle_alpha   90.00
_cell.angle_beta   90.00
_cell.angle_gamma   90.00
#
_symmetry.space_group_name_H-M   'P 1'
#
loop_
_entity.id
_entity.type
_entity.pdbx_description
1 polymer ?
#
loop_
_entity_poly.entity_id
_entity_poly.type
_entity_poly.pdbx_seq_one_letter_code
_entity_poly.pdbx_strand_id
1 'polypeptide(L)'
;MEKVVRGTPLPDRGQVFAGLWNRFKGNYRDEYVEIDTYTMVTSTPNELVKPVYPDRMPVILSEDARRTWTDGSPDEALEVLKVFSAEEMQVLKKGEDRKSEPT
;
A
#
# COMPACT_ATOMS: atom_id res chain seq x y z
N MET A 1 -10.03 15.90 -7.88
CA MET A 1 -9.33 15.41 -9.09
C MET A 1 -8.41 14.27 -8.66
N GLU A 2 -8.93 13.04 -8.55
CA GLU A 2 -8.15 11.89 -8.08
C GLU A 2 -7.56 11.12 -9.27
N LYS A 3 -6.24 11.22 -9.48
CA LYS A 3 -5.51 10.44 -10.50
C LYS A 3 -5.17 9.05 -9.92
N VAL A 4 -5.70 7.99 -10.52
CA VAL A 4 -5.33 6.64 -10.11
C VAL A 4 -3.92 6.33 -10.61
N VAL A 5 -2.92 6.40 -9.72
CA VAL A 5 -1.57 5.91 -10.00
C VAL A 5 -1.54 4.43 -9.64
N ARG A 6 -1.47 3.55 -10.63
CA ARG A 6 -1.14 2.14 -10.43
C ARG A 6 0.31 1.97 -10.86
N GLY A 7 1.20 1.54 -9.97
CA GLY A 7 2.44 0.92 -10.47
C GLY A 7 2.04 -0.25 -11.38
N THR A 8 2.89 -0.69 -12.30
CA THR A 8 2.73 -2.02 -12.91
C THR A 8 4.13 -2.59 -13.05
N PRO A 9 4.47 -3.77 -12.49
CA PRO A 9 5.68 -4.45 -12.89
C PRO A 9 5.44 -5.12 -14.25
N LEU A 10 6.52 -5.55 -14.88
CA LEU A 10 6.51 -6.42 -16.04
C LEU A 10 5.56 -7.64 -15.85
N PRO A 11 5.06 -8.25 -16.95
CA PRO A 11 3.79 -9.00 -17.00
C PRO A 11 3.55 -10.19 -16.04
N ASP A 12 4.55 -10.69 -15.31
CA ASP A 12 4.46 -12.00 -14.62
C ASP A 12 4.45 -11.98 -13.08
N ARG A 13 4.57 -10.83 -12.40
CA ARG A 13 4.46 -10.79 -10.92
C ARG A 13 3.60 -9.64 -10.43
N GLY A 14 2.60 -9.97 -9.61
CA GLY A 14 1.73 -8.99 -8.95
C GLY A 14 2.49 -8.07 -7.98
N GLN A 15 1.86 -6.95 -7.63
CA GLN A 15 2.39 -6.05 -6.60
C GLN A 15 2.21 -6.63 -5.21
N VAL A 16 3.24 -6.45 -4.39
CA VAL A 16 3.23 -6.80 -2.98
C VAL A 16 3.29 -5.52 -2.18
N PHE A 17 2.28 -5.31 -1.34
CA PHE A 17 2.24 -4.21 -0.39
C PHE A 17 2.73 -4.69 0.97
N ALA A 18 3.53 -3.87 1.66
CA ALA A 18 3.88 -4.14 3.04
C ALA A 18 2.61 -4.02 3.91
N GLY A 19 2.39 -5.01 4.77
CA GLY A 19 1.20 -5.07 5.61
C GLY A 19 1.45 -5.83 6.90
N LEU A 20 0.73 -5.44 7.93
CA LEU A 20 0.74 -6.11 9.23
C LEU A 20 -0.58 -6.84 9.41
N TRP A 21 -0.54 -7.95 10.13
CA TRP A 21 -1.74 -8.68 10.51
C TRP A 21 -1.73 -8.98 12.00
N ASN A 22 -2.92 -9.09 12.59
CA ASN A 22 -3.10 -9.54 13.95
C ASN A 22 -4.48 -10.17 14.10
N ARG A 23 -4.62 -11.10 15.04
CA ARG A 23 -5.92 -11.66 15.41
C ARG A 23 -6.60 -10.72 16.40
N PHE A 24 -7.76 -10.20 16.00
CA PHE A 24 -8.62 -9.40 16.86
C PHE A 24 -9.62 -10.31 17.57
N LYS A 25 -9.76 -10.11 18.89
CA LYS A 25 -10.76 -10.78 19.71
C LYS A 25 -11.42 -9.75 20.62
N GLY A 26 -12.70 -9.49 20.42
CA GLY A 26 -13.41 -8.46 21.17
C GLY A 26 -14.77 -8.10 20.58
N ASN A 27 -15.41 -7.10 21.18
CA ASN A 27 -16.71 -6.61 20.70
C ASN A 27 -16.50 -5.67 19.50
N TYR A 28 -17.16 -5.97 18.39
CA TYR A 28 -17.24 -5.13 17.21
C TYR A 28 -18.69 -5.05 16.74
N ARG A 29 -19.23 -3.82 16.66
CA ARG A 29 -20.65 -3.57 16.30
C ARG A 29 -21.63 -4.40 17.14
N ASP A 30 -21.44 -4.36 18.46
CA ASP A 30 -22.26 -5.05 19.47
C ASP A 30 -22.22 -6.60 19.42
N GLU A 31 -21.32 -7.19 18.62
CA GLU A 31 -21.09 -8.63 18.55
C GLU A 31 -19.68 -8.99 19.00
N TYR A 32 -19.54 -10.07 19.77
CA TYR A 32 -18.23 -10.62 20.10
C TYR A 32 -17.68 -11.40 18.91
N VAL A 33 -16.54 -10.99 18.37
CA VAL A 33 -15.91 -11.60 17.20
C VAL A 33 -14.47 -12.02 17.50
N GLU A 34 -14.03 -13.06 16.80
CA GLU A 34 -12.64 -13.49 16.72
C GLU A 34 -12.28 -13.59 15.24
N ILE A 35 -11.53 -12.60 14.73
CA ILE A 35 -11.24 -12.43 13.30
C ILE A 35 -9.77 -12.07 13.07
N ASP A 36 -9.22 -12.54 11.96
CA ASP A 36 -7.92 -12.05 11.50
C ASP A 36 -8.11 -10.69 10.83
N THR A 37 -7.29 -9.74 11.27
CA THR A 37 -7.30 -8.37 10.76
C THR A 37 -5.96 -8.06 10.13
N TYR A 38 -5.96 -7.19 9.14
CA TYR A 38 -4.74 -6.72 8.51
C TYR A 38 -4.84 -5.23 8.19
N THR A 39 -3.67 -4.62 8.03
CA THR A 39 -3.53 -3.23 7.60
C THR A 39 -2.36 -3.11 6.63
N MET A 40 -2.41 -2.10 5.76
CA MET A 40 -1.29 -1.77 4.88
C MET A 40 -0.42 -0.70 5.51
N VAL A 41 0.90 -0.86 5.38
CA VAL A 41 1.87 0.17 5.74
C VAL A 41 1.85 1.25 4.67
N THR A 42 1.88 2.50 5.10
CA THR A 42 1.90 3.68 4.21
C THR A 42 3.15 4.50 4.44
N SER A 43 3.58 5.20 3.40
CA SER A 43 4.69 6.16 3.41
C SER A 43 4.22 7.50 2.81
N THR A 44 5.11 8.49 2.75
CA THR A 44 4.89 9.71 1.98
C THR A 44 4.86 9.41 0.48
N PRO A 45 4.02 10.11 -0.31
CA PRO A 45 3.95 9.89 -1.74
C PRO A 45 5.23 10.31 -2.48
N ASN A 46 5.60 9.57 -3.52
CA ASN A 46 6.61 10.00 -4.49
C ASN A 46 6.08 11.10 -5.42
N GLU A 47 6.95 11.66 -6.26
CA GLU A 47 6.59 12.77 -7.17
C GLU A 47 5.49 12.42 -8.19
N LEU A 48 5.30 11.13 -8.51
CA LEU A 48 4.23 10.69 -9.41
C LEU A 48 2.87 10.64 -8.69
N VAL A 49 2.85 10.21 -7.43
CA VAL A 49 1.64 9.99 -6.61
C VAL A 49 1.17 11.27 -5.91
N LYS A 50 2.11 12.08 -5.43
CA LYS A 50 1.87 13.30 -4.63
C LYS A 50 0.89 14.29 -5.27
N PRO A 51 0.88 14.49 -6.60
CA PRO A 51 -0.10 15.35 -7.26
C PRO A 51 -1.55 14.83 -7.23
N VAL A 52 -1.82 13.72 -6.56
CA VAL A 52 -3.14 13.10 -6.38
C VAL A 52 -3.47 12.90 -4.93
N TYR A 53 -2.59 12.15 -4.26
CA TYR A 53 -2.72 11.72 -2.90
C TYR A 53 -1.55 12.40 -2.20
N PRO A 54 -1.77 13.62 -1.68
CA PRO A 54 -0.69 14.46 -1.19
C PRO A 54 -0.05 13.94 0.10
N ASP A 55 -0.78 13.13 0.87
CA ASP A 55 -0.40 12.79 2.24
C ASP A 55 0.19 11.40 2.40
N ARG A 56 -0.26 10.43 1.60
CA ARG A 56 0.05 9.00 1.78
C ARG A 56 0.12 8.25 0.45
N MET A 57 1.02 7.28 0.40
CA MET A 57 0.98 6.17 -0.57
C MET A 57 1.21 4.84 0.15
N PRO A 58 0.69 3.71 -0.35
CA PRO A 58 1.06 2.40 0.15
C PRO A 58 2.55 2.13 -0.06
N VAL A 59 3.18 1.42 0.88
CA VAL A 59 4.54 0.89 0.67
C VAL A 59 4.44 -0.32 -0.25
N ILE A 60 5.02 -0.19 -1.45
CA ILE A 60 5.16 -1.28 -2.42
C ILE A 60 6.55 -1.89 -2.25
N LEU A 61 6.63 -3.20 -2.05
CA LEU A 61 7.89 -3.91 -1.87
C LEU A 61 8.51 -4.26 -3.23
N SER A 62 9.77 -3.89 -3.42
CA SER A 62 10.61 -4.39 -4.51
C SER A 62 10.82 -5.90 -4.37
N GLU A 63 11.18 -6.57 -5.46
CA GLU A 63 11.33 -8.03 -5.48
C GLU A 63 12.32 -8.55 -4.43
N ASP A 64 13.44 -7.86 -4.27
CA ASP A 64 14.51 -8.17 -3.31
C ASP A 64 14.11 -7.89 -1.85
N ALA A 65 13.20 -6.95 -1.61
CA ALA A 65 12.72 -6.59 -0.27
C ALA A 65 11.71 -7.58 0.33
N ARG A 66 10.98 -8.34 -0.50
CA ARG A 66 9.86 -9.20 -0.05
C ARG A 66 10.27 -10.24 0.97
N ARG A 67 11.46 -10.84 0.78
CA ARG A 67 11.95 -11.88 1.68
C ARG A 67 12.33 -11.31 3.03
N THR A 68 13.06 -10.20 3.04
CA THR A 68 13.41 -9.48 4.28
C THR A 68 12.17 -9.01 5.04
N TRP A 69 11.14 -8.53 4.34
CA TRP A 69 9.87 -8.15 4.97
C TRP A 69 9.16 -9.30 5.69
N THR A 70 9.24 -10.51 5.14
CA THR A 70 8.46 -11.66 5.64
C THR A 70 9.24 -12.50 6.65
N ASP A 71 10.54 -12.70 6.41
CA ASP A 71 11.38 -13.64 7.16
C ASP A 71 12.41 -12.92 8.06
N GLY A 72 12.62 -11.63 7.87
CA GLY A 72 13.60 -10.84 8.60
C GLY A 72 13.18 -10.53 10.04
N SER A 73 14.15 -10.10 10.84
CA SER A 73 13.87 -9.49 12.14
C SER A 73 13.06 -8.20 11.98
N PRO A 74 12.38 -7.73 13.04
CA PRO A 74 11.65 -6.46 12.98
C PRO A 74 12.50 -5.28 12.49
N ASP A 75 13.77 -5.20 12.91
CA ASP A 75 14.67 -4.12 12.49
C ASP A 75 14.99 -4.22 10.99
N GLU A 76 15.32 -5.41 10.47
CA GLU A 76 15.55 -5.65 9.04
C GLU A 76 14.28 -5.38 8.20
N ALA A 77 13.11 -5.74 8.71
CA ALA A 77 11.84 -5.47 8.04
C ALA A 77 11.52 -3.98 7.96
N LEU A 78 11.89 -3.19 8.98
CA LEU A 78 11.75 -1.72 8.94
C LEU A 78 12.67 -1.09 7.89
N GLU A 79 13.87 -1.63 7.69
CA GLU A 79 14.83 -1.09 6.71
C GLU A 79 14.33 -1.16 5.26
N VAL A 80 13.42 -2.09 4.95
CA VAL A 80 12.88 -2.24 3.60
C VAL A 80 11.60 -1.41 3.34
N LEU A 81 11.08 -0.71 4.36
CA LEU A 81 9.92 0.17 4.22
C LEU A 81 10.29 1.51 3.57
N LYS A 82 10.49 1.48 2.25
CA LYS A 82 10.91 2.65 1.47
C LYS A 82 9.79 3.19 0.58
N VAL A 83 9.89 4.47 0.22
CA VAL A 83 9.05 5.07 -0.82
C VAL A 83 9.40 4.41 -2.16
N PHE A 84 8.40 3.88 -2.85
CA PHE A 84 8.61 3.19 -4.12
C PHE A 84 9.01 4.18 -5.23
N SER A 85 9.93 3.78 -6.12
CA SER A 85 10.48 4.66 -7.16
C SER A 85 9.39 5.13 -8.12
N ALA A 86 9.36 6.44 -8.39
CA ALA A 86 8.46 7.02 -9.38
C ALA A 86 8.78 6.53 -10.81
N GLU A 87 10.04 6.21 -11.09
CA GLU A 87 10.50 5.72 -12.41
C GLU A 87 10.02 4.29 -12.70
N GLU A 88 9.78 3.52 -11.64
CA GLU A 88 9.24 2.16 -11.70
C GLU A 88 7.70 2.13 -11.67
N MET A 89 7.06 3.30 -11.74
CA MET A 89 5.61 3.46 -11.75
C MET A 89 5.14 4.14 -13.03
N GLN A 90 3.96 3.74 -13.50
CA GLN A 90 3.36 4.33 -14.70
C GLN A 90 1.88 4.63 -14.47
N VAL A 91 1.43 5.83 -14.84
CA VAL A 91 -0.01 6.13 -14.84
C VAL A 91 -0.67 5.43 -16.03
N LEU A 92 -1.45 4.38 -15.75
CA LEU A 92 -2.16 3.61 -16.80
C LEU A 92 -3.36 4.35 -17.40
N LYS A 93 -4.11 5.09 -16.57
CA LYS A 93 -5.28 5.85 -17.03
C LYS A 93 -5.51 7.07 -16.13
N LYS A 94 -5.76 8.22 -16.76
CA LYS A 94 -6.32 9.39 -16.07
C LYS A 94 -7.85 9.26 -16.13
N GLY A 95 -8.51 9.33 -14.97
CA GLY A 95 -9.97 9.36 -14.93
C GLY A 95 -10.50 10.66 -15.51
N GLU A 96 -11.45 10.59 -16.44
CA GLU A 96 -12.35 11.71 -16.73
C GLU A 96 -13.36 11.81 -15.57
N ASP A 97 -13.69 13.04 -15.17
CA ASP A 97 -14.46 13.41 -13.98
C ASP A 97 -15.50 12.37 -13.53
N ARG A 98 -15.29 11.78 -12.35
CA ARG A 98 -16.33 11.30 -11.41
C ARG A 98 -15.73 10.59 -10.18
N LYS A 99 -15.79 11.26 -9.05
CA LYS A 99 -16.54 10.86 -7.84
C LYS A 99 -16.43 12.02 -6.85
N SER A 100 -17.52 12.78 -6.71
CA SER A 100 -17.76 13.54 -5.49
C SER A 100 -18.02 12.52 -4.37
N GLU A 101 -17.31 12.67 -3.24
CA GLU A 101 -17.69 11.97 -2.01
C GLU A 101 -19.16 12.31 -1.69
N PRO A 102 -20.00 11.33 -1.31
CA PRO A 102 -21.30 11.66 -0.75
C PRO A 102 -21.07 12.48 0.52
N THR A 103 -21.58 13.71 0.54
CA THR A 103 -21.71 14.54 1.74
C THR A 103 -22.71 13.92 2.70
#